data_AF-A0A6G4WJI3-F1
#
_entry.id   AF-A0A6G4WJI3-F1
#
_cell.length_a   1.000
_cell.length_b   1.000
_cell.length_c   1.000
_cell.angle_alpha   90.00
_cell.angle_beta   90.00
_cell.angle_gamma   90.00
#
_symmetry.space_group_name_H-M   'P 1'
#
loop_
_entity.id
_entity.type
_entity.pdbx_description
1 polymer ?
#
loop_
_entity_poly.entity_id
_entity_poly.type
_entity_poly.pdbx_seq_one_letter_code
_entity_poly.pdbx_strand_id
1 'polypeptide(L)'
;MTIVGVVLLYLGVLNAALSLGSGTCTGGSADELVGGLYSLALYLLGWLLIYFSNRKTISFLVFVPLIPVAWWQLHFVMTLGYGFFLANLGACTVLGHGDFTNGAAEGWFDGRETFFFFIWLAANLAFLLGAVASYFMPRTIRSS
;
A
#
# COMPACT_ATOMS: atom_id res chain seq x y z
N MET A 1 0.36 -2.49 -23.19
CA MET A 1 -0.43 -1.92 -22.07
C MET A 1 -0.48 -2.86 -20.88
N THR A 2 -0.93 -4.13 -21.02
CA THR A 2 -0.99 -5.09 -19.89
C THR A 2 0.35 -5.28 -19.18
N ILE A 3 1.43 -5.51 -19.93
CA ILE A 3 2.78 -5.74 -19.36
C ILE A 3 3.24 -4.51 -18.56
N VAL A 4 3.05 -3.31 -19.11
CA VAL A 4 3.41 -2.06 -18.43
C VAL A 4 2.58 -1.88 -17.16
N GLY A 5 1.27 -2.12 -17.22
CA GLY A 5 0.40 -2.05 -16.02
C GLY A 5 0.84 -3.03 -14.93
N VAL A 6 1.19 -4.26 -15.32
CA VAL A 6 1.76 -5.27 -14.42
C VAL A 6 3.06 -4.80 -13.79
N VAL A 7 4.00 -4.28 -14.59
CA VAL A 7 5.28 -3.77 -14.08
C VAL A 7 5.05 -2.65 -13.07
N LEU A 8 4.11 -1.73 -13.33
CA LEU A 8 3.75 -0.68 -12.38
C LEU A 8 3.18 -1.22 -11.08
N LEU A 9 2.34 -2.26 -11.11
CA LEU A 9 1.85 -2.91 -9.89
C LEU A 9 3.01 -3.49 -9.07
N TYR A 10 3.94 -4.20 -9.72
CA TYR A 10 5.12 -4.75 -9.04
C TYR A 10 6.03 -3.66 -8.47
N LEU A 11 6.23 -2.56 -9.20
CA LEU A 11 6.98 -1.41 -8.69
C LEU A 11 6.28 -0.76 -7.50
N GLY A 12 4.95 -0.64 -7.52
CA GLY A 12 4.19 -0.12 -6.38
C GLY A 12 4.32 -0.99 -5.14
N VAL A 13 4.26 -2.32 -5.32
CA VAL A 13 4.45 -3.30 -4.25
C VAL A 13 5.88 -3.25 -3.72
N LEU A 14 6.88 -3.23 -4.61
CA LEU A 14 8.29 -3.14 -4.25
C LEU A 14 8.59 -1.84 -3.48
N ASN A 15 8.07 -0.71 -3.96
CA ASN A 15 8.24 0.58 -3.29
C ASN A 15 7.63 0.56 -1.89
N ALA A 16 6.43 0.02 -1.74
CA ALA A 16 5.80 -0.11 -0.43
C ALA A 16 6.60 -1.02 0.50
N ALA A 17 7.14 -2.13 -0.02
CA ALA A 17 7.96 -3.03 0.77
C ALA A 17 9.30 -2.41 1.20
N LEU A 18 9.95 -1.67 0.30
CA LEU A 18 11.17 -0.93 0.61
C LEU A 18 10.91 0.18 1.62
N SER A 19 9.80 0.92 1.46
CA SER A 19 9.44 2.01 2.38
C SER A 19 9.22 1.49 3.81
N LEU A 20 8.64 0.29 3.96
CA LEU A 20 8.48 -0.34 5.26
C LEU A 20 9.78 -0.94 5.80
N GLY A 21 10.63 -1.49 4.92
CA GLY A 21 11.90 -2.12 5.30
C GLY A 21 13.02 -1.14 5.61
N SER A 22 13.02 0.07 5.04
CA SER A 22 14.07 1.07 5.24
C SER A 22 13.98 1.82 6.58
N GLY A 23 13.07 1.41 7.46
CA GLY A 23 12.91 2.01 8.78
C GLY A 23 12.38 3.42 8.68
N THR A 24 11.06 3.53 8.44
CA THR A 24 10.24 4.76 8.29
C THR A 24 10.30 5.77 9.44
N CYS A 25 11.17 5.54 10.42
CA CYS A 25 11.40 6.38 11.58
C CYS A 25 12.85 6.39 12.05
N THR A 26 13.80 5.97 11.21
CA THR A 26 15.23 6.09 11.53
C THR A 26 15.66 7.56 11.62
N GLY A 27 14.95 8.48 10.96
CA GLY A 27 15.13 9.93 11.05
C GLY A 27 14.20 10.68 12.03
N GLY A 28 13.33 10.00 12.77
CA GLY A 28 12.41 10.63 13.74
C GLY A 28 11.27 11.47 13.16
N SER A 29 11.01 11.41 11.84
CA SER A 29 9.91 12.13 11.18
C SER A 29 9.00 11.19 10.39
N ALA A 30 7.70 11.52 10.37
CA ALA A 30 6.69 10.84 9.56
C ALA A 30 6.83 11.07 8.04
N ASP A 31 7.76 11.93 7.60
CA ASP A 31 8.03 12.22 6.18
C ASP A 31 8.44 10.99 5.37
N GLU A 32 8.95 9.95 6.02
CA GLU A 32 9.39 8.73 5.36
C GLU A 32 8.21 7.83 4.93
N LEU A 33 6.98 8.10 5.40
CA LEU A 33 5.76 7.41 4.94
C LEU A 33 5.29 7.84 3.55
N VAL A 34 5.97 8.81 2.92
CA VAL A 34 5.70 9.28 1.53
C VAL A 34 5.76 8.13 0.52
N GLY A 35 6.45 7.03 0.82
CA GLY A 35 6.39 5.78 0.06
C GLY A 35 4.96 5.35 -0.31
N GLY A 36 3.99 5.55 0.58
CA GLY A 36 2.59 5.25 0.33
C GLY A 36 2.00 6.03 -0.85
N LEU A 37 2.40 7.30 -1.06
CA LEU A 37 1.93 8.12 -2.18
C LEU A 37 2.42 7.55 -3.52
N TYR A 38 3.70 7.20 -3.60
CA TYR A 38 4.27 6.62 -4.81
C TYR A 38 3.63 5.28 -5.15
N SER A 39 3.44 4.42 -4.14
CA SER A 39 2.75 3.14 -4.32
C SER A 39 1.30 3.32 -4.78
N LEU A 40 0.56 4.27 -4.19
CA LEU A 40 -0.81 4.59 -4.62
C LEU A 40 -0.86 5.03 -6.08
N ALA A 41 0.01 5.95 -6.48
CA ALA A 41 0.08 6.42 -7.87
C ALA A 41 0.40 5.28 -8.86
N LEU A 42 1.35 4.42 -8.50
CA LEU A 42 1.73 3.24 -9.29
C LEU A 42 0.58 2.22 -9.39
N TYR A 43 -0.15 1.99 -8.30
CA TYR A 43 -1.32 1.09 -8.32
C TYR A 43 -2.44 1.63 -9.21
N LEU A 44 -2.81 2.91 -9.06
CA LEU A 44 -3.86 3.52 -9.87
C LEU A 44 -3.50 3.50 -11.36
N LEU A 45 -2.26 3.86 -11.71
CA LEU A 45 -1.80 3.84 -13.09
C LEU A 45 -1.71 2.41 -13.65
N GLY A 46 -1.23 1.46 -12.84
CA GLY A 46 -1.18 0.04 -13.19
C GLY A 46 -2.56 -0.53 -13.50
N TRP A 47 -3.54 -0.27 -12.63
CA TRP A 47 -4.93 -0.68 -12.83
C TRP A 47 -5.59 0.00 -14.02
N LEU A 48 -5.32 1.30 -14.24
CA LEU A 48 -5.82 2.03 -15.40
C LEU A 48 -5.34 1.38 -16.72
N LEU A 49 -4.05 1.05 -16.81
CA LEU A 49 -3.48 0.39 -17.99
C LEU A 49 -4.00 -1.05 -18.19
N ILE A 50 -4.26 -1.77 -17.10
CA ILE A 50 -4.84 -3.11 -17.13
C ILE A 50 -6.30 -3.04 -17.59
N TYR A 51 -7.08 -2.06 -17.10
CA TYR A 51 -8.47 -1.84 -17.44
C TYR A 51 -8.68 -1.66 -18.96
N PHE A 52 -7.82 -0.86 -19.59
CA PHE A 52 -7.83 -0.63 -21.06
C PHE A 52 -7.23 -1.78 -21.88
N SER A 53 -6.71 -2.83 -21.24
CA SER A 53 -6.10 -3.95 -21.93
C SER A 53 -7.09 -5.07 -22.26
N ASN A 54 -6.94 -5.69 -23.43
CA ASN A 54 -7.75 -6.85 -23.84
C ASN A 54 -7.39 -8.16 -23.12
N ARG A 55 -6.28 -8.21 -22.35
CA ARG A 55 -5.76 -9.44 -21.72
C ARG A 55 -5.99 -9.47 -20.21
N LYS A 56 -7.25 -9.31 -19.78
CA LYS A 56 -7.63 -9.20 -18.36
C LYS A 56 -7.32 -10.47 -17.54
N THR A 57 -7.44 -11.66 -18.14
CA THR A 57 -7.14 -12.94 -17.47
C THR A 57 -5.69 -13.04 -16.98
N ILE A 58 -4.74 -12.48 -17.75
CA ILE A 58 -3.33 -12.47 -17.37
C ILE A 58 -3.11 -11.59 -16.13
N SER A 59 -3.88 -10.51 -16.01
CA SER A 59 -3.77 -9.57 -14.89
C SER A 59 -4.10 -10.22 -13.55
N PHE A 60 -5.08 -11.13 -13.51
CA PHE A 60 -5.41 -11.90 -12.31
C PHE A 60 -4.30 -12.86 -11.90
N LEU A 61 -3.72 -13.62 -12.84
CA LEU A 61 -2.62 -14.56 -12.53
C LEU A 61 -1.40 -13.84 -11.98
N VAL A 62 -1.13 -12.64 -12.49
CA VAL A 62 -0.03 -11.79 -12.06
C VAL A 62 -0.27 -11.15 -10.69
N PHE A 63 -1.51 -11.13 -10.21
CA PHE A 63 -1.84 -10.64 -8.88
C PHE A 63 -1.51 -11.63 -7.77
N VAL A 64 -1.63 -12.94 -8.02
CA VAL A 64 -1.45 -13.99 -7.01
C VAL A 64 -0.12 -13.87 -6.23
N PRO A 65 1.04 -13.63 -6.87
CA PRO A 65 2.31 -13.47 -6.15
C PRO A 65 2.38 -12.22 -5.26
N LEU A 66 1.51 -11.24 -5.50
CA LEU A 66 1.49 -9.97 -4.78
C LEU A 66 0.60 -10.01 -3.53
N ILE A 67 -0.23 -11.06 -3.37
CA ILE A 67 -1.15 -11.23 -2.22
C ILE A 67 -0.42 -11.17 -0.86
N PRO A 68 0.72 -11.86 -0.64
CA PRO A 68 1.41 -11.81 0.65
C PRO A 68 1.86 -10.41 1.02
N VAL A 69 2.31 -9.62 0.04
CA VAL A 69 2.77 -8.25 0.30
C VAL A 69 1.59 -7.33 0.61
N ALA A 70 0.47 -7.49 -0.08
CA ALA A 70 -0.75 -6.74 0.22
C ALA A 70 -1.32 -7.08 1.60
N TRP A 71 -1.29 -8.36 1.99
CA TRP A 71 -1.67 -8.77 3.33
C TRP A 71 -0.79 -8.10 4.39
N TRP A 72 0.52 -8.07 4.16
CA TRP A 72 1.45 -7.40 5.06
C TRP A 72 1.23 -5.87 5.10
N GLN A 73 0.98 -5.22 3.96
CA GLN A 73 0.63 -3.79 3.91
C GLN A 73 -0.69 -3.50 4.66
N LEU A 74 -1.68 -4.37 4.56
CA LEU A 74 -2.94 -4.23 5.28
C LEU A 74 -2.72 -4.38 6.78
N HIS A 75 -1.95 -5.38 7.21
CA HIS A 75 -1.59 -5.57 8.61
C HIS A 75 -0.88 -4.31 9.15
N PHE A 76 0.08 -3.78 8.39
CA PHE A 76 0.77 -2.53 8.74
C PHE A 76 -0.20 -1.35 8.94
N VAL A 77 -1.12 -1.12 7.99
CA VAL A 77 -2.11 -0.05 8.09
C VAL A 77 -3.01 -0.23 9.31
N MET A 78 -3.42 -1.45 9.62
CA MET A 78 -4.25 -1.74 10.78
C MET A 78 -3.50 -1.49 12.10
N THR A 79 -2.24 -1.90 12.20
CA THR A 79 -1.39 -1.65 13.37
C THR A 79 -1.16 -0.14 13.56
N LEU A 80 -0.91 0.59 12.48
CA LEU A 80 -0.73 2.04 12.46
C LEU A 80 -2.03 2.77 12.85
N GLY A 81 -3.18 2.34 12.33
CA GLY A 81 -4.49 2.88 12.72
C GLY A 81 -4.84 2.61 14.19
N TYR A 82 -4.55 1.40 14.70
CA TYR A 82 -4.74 1.08 16.11
C TYR A 82 -3.88 1.97 17.01
N GLY A 83 -2.60 2.14 16.66
CA GLY A 83 -1.67 3.00 17.39
C GLY A 83 -2.15 4.45 17.48
N PHE A 84 -2.62 5.02 16.36
CA PHE A 84 -3.12 6.40 16.34
C PHE A 84 -4.45 6.59 17.04
N PHE A 85 -5.48 5.84 16.64
CA PHE A 85 -6.86 6.15 17.03
C PHE A 85 -7.23 5.61 18.41
N LEU A 86 -6.58 4.53 18.86
CA LEU A 86 -6.93 3.87 20.12
C LEU A 86 -5.86 4.06 21.20
N ALA A 87 -4.59 4.04 20.82
CA ALA A 87 -3.48 4.14 21.78
C ALA A 87 -2.84 5.55 21.84
N ASN A 88 -3.25 6.48 20.95
CA ASN A 88 -2.72 7.84 20.85
C ASN A 88 -1.17 7.88 20.78
N LEU A 89 -0.59 6.94 20.03
CA LEU A 89 0.85 6.78 19.81
C LEU A 89 1.26 7.37 18.46
N GLY A 90 2.45 7.96 18.37
CA GLY A 90 3.03 8.43 17.10
C GLY A 90 3.42 7.28 16.16
N ALA A 91 3.60 7.61 14.87
CA ALA A 91 3.88 6.62 13.81
C ALA A 91 5.13 5.81 14.13
N CYS A 92 6.13 6.51 14.67
CA CYS A 92 7.44 5.97 15.00
C CYS A 92 7.43 5.03 16.18
N THR A 93 6.57 5.27 17.16
CA THR A 93 6.37 4.34 18.26
C THR A 93 5.74 3.03 17.78
N VAL A 94 4.84 3.10 16.80
CA VAL A 94 4.21 1.92 16.21
C VAL A 94 5.19 1.14 15.31
N LEU A 95 6.04 1.85 14.58
CA LEU A 95 7.02 1.27 13.63
C LEU A 95 8.28 0.72 14.30
N GLY A 96 8.71 1.30 15.42
CA GLY A 96 9.97 1.03 16.11
C GLY A 96 10.12 -0.34 16.80
N HIS A 97 9.20 -1.29 16.57
CA HIS A 97 9.26 -2.66 17.11
C HIS A 97 9.62 -2.72 18.61
N GLY A 98 8.66 -2.38 19.46
CA GLY A 98 8.43 -3.25 20.61
C GLY A 98 8.78 -2.74 21.99
N ASP A 99 8.60 -1.44 22.27
CA ASP A 99 8.45 -1.08 23.67
C ASP A 99 7.38 -0.02 23.93
N PHE A 100 6.13 -0.50 24.02
CA PHE A 100 5.00 0.30 24.51
C PHE A 100 5.15 0.71 25.98
N THR A 101 6.13 0.15 26.71
CA THR A 101 6.34 0.46 28.13
C THR A 101 7.30 1.64 28.34
N ASN A 102 8.17 1.90 27.37
CA ASN A 102 9.06 3.06 27.35
C ASN A 102 8.44 4.16 26.48
N GLY A 103 7.33 4.75 26.96
CA GLY A 103 6.58 5.84 26.30
C GLY A 103 7.33 7.17 26.14
N ALA A 104 8.66 7.14 25.98
CA ALA A 104 9.56 8.27 25.94
C ALA A 104 10.29 8.42 24.58
N ALA A 105 9.87 7.72 23.52
CA ALA A 105 10.27 8.09 22.17
C ALA A 105 9.36 9.22 21.66
N GLU A 106 9.72 10.42 22.11
CA GLU A 106 9.41 11.76 21.62
C GLU A 106 8.88 11.81 20.17
N GLY A 107 7.56 11.95 20.04
CA GLY A 107 6.90 12.22 18.77
C GLY A 107 5.47 12.64 19.06
N TRP A 108 5.26 13.92 19.33
CA TRP A 108 3.91 14.46 19.47
C TRP A 108 3.16 14.25 18.15
N PHE A 109 1.94 13.73 18.24
CA PHE A 109 1.05 13.55 17.11
C PHE A 109 0.86 14.89 16.38
N ASP A 110 1.51 15.05 15.22
CA ASP A 110 1.51 16.30 14.45
C ASP A 110 0.33 16.37 13.46
N GLY A 111 -0.53 15.33 13.45
CA GLY A 111 -1.68 15.18 12.56
C GLY A 111 -1.33 14.77 11.13
N ARG A 112 -0.08 14.94 10.66
CA ARG A 112 0.37 14.52 9.32
C ARG A 112 0.39 13.01 9.19
N GLU A 113 0.61 12.33 10.30
CA GLU A 113 0.50 10.89 10.46
C GLU A 113 -0.88 10.33 10.05
N THR A 114 -1.95 11.09 10.32
CA THR A 114 -3.31 10.74 9.90
C THR A 114 -3.45 10.77 8.38
N PHE A 115 -2.83 11.75 7.73
CA PHE A 115 -2.81 11.83 6.27
C PHE A 115 -2.09 10.60 5.68
N PHE A 116 -0.93 10.22 6.22
CA PHE A 116 -0.22 9.03 5.76
C PHE A 116 -1.00 7.74 6.02
N PHE A 117 -1.70 7.60 7.15
CA PHE A 117 -2.61 6.48 7.39
C PHE A 117 -3.63 6.34 6.25
N PHE A 118 -4.31 7.42 5.88
CA PHE A 118 -5.31 7.39 4.80
C PHE A 118 -4.68 7.08 3.44
N ILE A 119 -3.48 7.58 3.15
CA ILE A 119 -2.78 7.25 1.91
C ILE A 119 -2.44 5.76 1.84
N TRP A 120 -1.90 5.19 2.91
CA TRP A 120 -1.58 3.77 2.95
C TRP A 120 -2.82 2.87 2.92
N LEU A 121 -3.91 3.31 3.56
CA LEU A 121 -5.22 2.66 3.45
C LEU A 121 -5.74 2.72 2.01
N ALA A 122 -5.68 3.89 1.37
CA ALA A 122 -6.09 4.07 -0.02
C ALA A 122 -5.23 3.24 -0.98
N ALA A 123 -3.92 3.13 -0.75
CA ALA A 123 -3.03 2.28 -1.54
C ALA A 123 -3.44 0.80 -1.45
N ASN A 124 -3.71 0.30 -0.23
CA ASN A 124 -4.21 -1.06 -0.02
C ASN A 124 -5.56 -1.29 -0.68
N LEU A 125 -6.50 -0.37 -0.52
CA LEU A 125 -7.82 -0.47 -1.14
C LEU A 125 -7.72 -0.43 -2.67
N ALA A 126 -6.92 0.48 -3.25
CA ALA A 126 -6.69 0.53 -4.69
C ALA A 126 -6.11 -0.79 -5.20
N PHE A 127 -5.16 -1.36 -4.47
CA PHE A 127 -4.56 -2.66 -4.79
C PHE A 127 -5.60 -3.79 -4.77
N LEU A 128 -6.35 -3.94 -3.67
CA LEU A 128 -7.34 -5.01 -3.49
C LEU A 128 -8.54 -4.86 -4.42
N LEU A 129 -9.11 -3.66 -4.53
CA LEU A 129 -10.29 -3.38 -5.37
C LEU A 129 -9.96 -3.57 -6.85
N GLY A 130 -8.77 -3.15 -7.30
CA GLY A 130 -8.34 -3.39 -8.66
C GLY A 130 -8.20 -4.88 -8.97
N ALA A 131 -7.75 -5.68 -8.02
CA ALA A 131 -7.67 -7.13 -8.14
C ALA A 131 -9.04 -7.78 -8.31
N VAL A 132 -9.96 -7.42 -7.40
CA VAL A 132 -11.35 -7.87 -7.43
C VAL A 132 -12.02 -7.45 -8.75
N ALA A 133 -11.84 -6.19 -9.16
CA ALA A 133 -12.35 -5.69 -10.43
C ALA A 133 -11.77 -6.47 -11.63
N SER A 134 -10.49 -6.83 -11.60
CA SER A 134 -9.85 -7.61 -12.67
C SER A 134 -10.42 -9.03 -12.79
N TYR A 135 -10.88 -9.61 -11.67
CA TYR A 135 -11.53 -10.91 -11.63
C TYR A 135 -12.97 -10.86 -12.20
N PHE A 136 -13.74 -9.84 -11.82
CA PHE A 136 -15.14 -9.69 -12.22
C PHE A 136 -15.36 -9.01 -13.58
N MET A 137 -14.33 -8.44 -14.20
CA MET A 137 -14.48 -7.77 -15.49
C MET A 137 -14.89 -8.78 -16.57
N PRO A 138 -16.01 -8.53 -17.30
CA PRO A 138 -16.47 -9.43 -18.34
C PRO A 138 -15.41 -9.57 -19.42
N ARG A 139 -15.19 -10.82 -19.86
CA ARG A 139 -14.33 -11.13 -21.00
C ARG A 139 -14.98 -10.51 -22.23
N THR A 140 -14.47 -9.38 -22.69
CA THR A 140 -14.82 -8.86 -24.02
C THR A 140 -14.28 -9.83 -25.06
N ILE A 141 -15.11 -10.79 -25.46
CA ILE A 141 -14.86 -11.63 -26.63
C ILE A 141 -14.98 -10.68 -27.82
N ARG A 142 -13.84 -10.22 -28.35
CA ARG A 142 -13.85 -9.63 -29.69
C ARG A 142 -14.08 -10.78 -30.66
N SER A 143 -15.27 -10.88 -31.21
CA SER A 143 -15.51 -11.66 -32.43
C SER A 143 -14.67 -11.01 -33.52
N SER A 144 -13.56 -11.66 -33.88
CA SER A 144 -12.79 -11.35 -35.09
C SER A 144 -13.57 -11.78 -36.32
#